data_AF-A0A804ITL1-F1
#
_entry.id   AF-A0A804ITL1-F1
#
_cell.length_a   1.000
_cell.length_b   1.000
_cell.length_c   1.000
_cell.angle_alpha   90.00
_cell.angle_beta   90.00
_cell.angle_gamma   90.00
#
_symmetry.space_group_name_H-M   'P 1'
#
loop_
_entity.id
_entity.type
_entity.pdbx_description
1 polymer ?
#
loop_
_entity_poly.entity_id
_entity_poly.type
_entity_poly.pdbx_seq_one_letter_code
_entity_poly.pdbx_strand_id
1 'polypeptide(L)'
;MRSAGLVVAFLALVFLVSLSAAREDPDIFLPSQGIGEEVGGEKPWACCDSCSCTKSIPPQCRCTDQLIGGCDPNCKTCICTRSYPPKCRCYDIINDYCGERCNPEQ
;
A
#
# COMPACT_ATOMS: atom_id res chain seq x y z
N MET A 1 40.20 -20.52 42.65
CA MET A 1 40.45 -20.90 41.24
C MET A 1 39.27 -21.62 40.55
N ARG A 2 38.30 -22.22 41.26
CA ARG A 2 37.14 -22.92 40.63
C ARG A 2 36.00 -22.00 40.16
N SER A 3 35.69 -20.92 40.88
CA SER A 3 34.62 -19.99 40.46
C SER A 3 35.00 -19.09 39.29
N ALA A 4 36.27 -18.70 39.17
CA ALA A 4 36.74 -17.87 38.06
C ALA A 4 36.65 -18.59 36.71
N GLY A 5 36.92 -19.90 36.68
CA GLY A 5 36.77 -20.71 35.47
C GLY A 5 35.32 -20.85 35.01
N LEU A 6 34.38 -20.97 35.96
CA LEU A 6 32.94 -20.98 35.66
C LEU A 6 32.48 -19.65 35.09
N VAL A 7 32.88 -18.52 35.68
CA VAL A 7 32.51 -17.18 35.18
C VAL A 7 33.06 -16.95 33.77
N VAL A 8 34.31 -17.32 33.51
CA VAL A 8 34.93 -17.20 32.17
C VAL A 8 34.21 -18.09 31.15
N ALA A 9 33.85 -19.32 31.52
CA ALA A 9 33.09 -20.22 30.64
C ALA A 9 31.68 -19.68 30.33
N PHE A 10 30.98 -19.11 31.32
CA PHE A 10 29.68 -18.48 31.10
C PHE A 10 29.78 -17.26 30.18
N LEU A 11 30.76 -16.38 30.39
CA LEU A 11 30.98 -15.21 29.53
C LEU A 11 31.32 -15.61 28.08
N ALA A 12 32.14 -16.66 27.90
CA ALA A 12 32.47 -17.18 26.58
C ALA A 12 31.24 -17.77 25.87
N LEU A 13 30.38 -18.50 26.58
CA LEU A 13 29.12 -19.03 26.03
C LEU A 13 28.17 -17.91 25.59
N VAL A 14 28.01 -16.87 26.40
CA VAL A 14 27.17 -15.70 26.05
C VAL A 14 27.71 -14.98 24.81
N PHE A 15 29.03 -14.86 24.67
CA PHE A 15 29.66 -14.23 23.50
C PHE A 15 29.46 -15.06 22.22
N LEU A 16 29.55 -16.39 22.30
CA LEU A 16 29.31 -17.28 21.16
C LEU A 16 27.85 -17.25 20.69
N VAL A 17 26.88 -17.14 21.62
CA VAL A 17 25.44 -17.00 21.28
C VAL A 17 25.15 -15.64 20.63
N SER A 18 25.91 -14.60 20.97
CA SER A 18 25.70 -13.25 20.42
C SER A 18 26.22 -13.10 18.97
N LEU A 19 27.19 -13.93 18.56
CA LEU A 19 27.78 -13.84 17.22
C LEU A 19 26.89 -14.44 16.10
N SER A 20 25.88 -15.24 16.44
CA SER A 20 24.96 -15.85 15.46
C SER A 20 23.75 -14.98 15.09
N ALA A 21 23.63 -13.77 15.66
CA ALA A 21 22.49 -12.87 15.44
C ALA A 21 22.74 -11.75 14.39
N ALA A 22 23.67 -11.96 13.46
CA ALA A 22 23.83 -11.10 12.29
C ALA A 22 23.59 -11.92 11.02
N ARG A 23 22.32 -12.23 10.75
CA ARG A 23 21.83 -12.55 9.41
C ARG A 23 20.92 -11.40 8.99
N GLU A 24 21.51 -10.46 8.26
CA GLU A 24 20.74 -9.58 7.39
C GLU A 24 20.38 -10.41 6.15
N ASP A 25 19.10 -10.66 5.97
CA ASP A 25 18.53 -11.23 4.76
C ASP A 25 18.12 -10.05 3.88
N PRO A 26 18.91 -9.63 2.88
CA PRO A 26 18.40 -8.77 1.84
C PRO A 26 17.57 -9.65 0.92
N ASP A 27 16.26 -9.67 1.14
CA ASP A 27 15.27 -10.12 0.18
C ASP A 27 15.40 -9.24 -1.09
N ILE A 28 16.31 -9.65 -1.99
CA ILE A 28 16.45 -9.08 -3.32
C ILE A 28 15.25 -9.58 -4.13
N PHE A 29 14.14 -8.85 -4.03
CA PHE A 29 13.06 -8.94 -5.00
C PHE A 29 13.49 -8.23 -6.29
N LEU A 30 14.04 -9.02 -7.21
CA LEU A 30 14.12 -8.67 -8.63
C LEU A 30 12.80 -9.13 -9.29
N PRO A 31 11.84 -8.24 -9.61
CA PRO A 31 10.75 -8.63 -10.48
C PRO A 31 11.28 -8.68 -11.92
N SER A 32 11.74 -9.84 -12.34
CA SER A 32 11.91 -10.17 -13.76
C SER A 32 10.84 -11.17 -14.15
N GLN A 33 9.63 -10.69 -14.42
CA GLN A 33 8.74 -11.36 -15.35
C GLN A 33 7.67 -10.39 -15.84
N GLY A 34 7.79 -10.02 -17.12
CA GLY A 34 6.70 -9.41 -17.86
C GLY A 34 5.55 -10.40 -17.96
N ILE A 35 4.56 -10.21 -17.09
CA ILE A 35 3.19 -10.63 -17.29
C ILE A 35 2.42 -9.36 -16.93
N GLY A 36 1.59 -8.87 -17.86
CA GLY A 36 0.61 -7.84 -17.57
C GLY A 36 -0.39 -8.43 -16.60
N GLU A 37 -0.01 -8.49 -15.33
CA GLU A 37 -0.91 -8.73 -14.24
C GLU A 37 -1.68 -7.42 -14.11
N GLU A 38 -2.94 -7.44 -14.56
CA GLU A 38 -3.95 -6.66 -13.87
C GLU A 38 -3.79 -7.01 -12.39
N VAL A 39 -3.03 -6.20 -11.66
CA VAL A 39 -3.03 -6.20 -10.20
C VAL A 39 -4.42 -5.70 -9.86
N GLY A 40 -5.39 -6.62 -9.91
CA GLY A 40 -6.79 -6.44 -9.58
C GLY A 40 -6.92 -6.27 -8.08
N GLY A 41 -6.28 -5.23 -7.54
CA GLY A 41 -6.73 -4.64 -6.29
C GLY A 41 -8.15 -4.15 -6.51
N GLU A 42 -9.01 -4.36 -5.52
CA GLU A 42 -10.35 -3.79 -5.55
C GLU A 42 -10.25 -2.28 -5.79
N LYS A 43 -11.10 -1.78 -6.68
CA LYS A 43 -11.07 -0.40 -7.09
C LYS A 43 -11.36 0.51 -5.89
N PRO A 44 -10.69 1.67 -5.77
CA PRO A 44 -10.92 2.63 -4.68
C PRO A 44 -12.30 3.32 -4.69
N TRP A 45 -13.21 2.92 -5.58
CA TRP A 45 -14.60 3.37 -5.67
C TRP A 45 -15.44 2.34 -6.44
N ALA A 46 -16.75 2.26 -6.14
CA ALA A 46 -17.66 1.35 -6.83
C ALA A 46 -18.04 1.80 -8.25
N CYS A 47 -18.28 3.10 -8.45
CA CYS A 47 -18.62 3.73 -9.73
C CYS A 47 -17.95 5.11 -9.83
N CYS A 48 -17.84 5.68 -11.03
CA CYS A 48 -17.26 7.01 -11.25
C CYS A 48 -17.88 7.74 -12.44
N ASP A 49 -18.52 8.87 -12.20
CA ASP A 49 -19.06 9.77 -13.23
C ASP A 49 -17.95 10.63 -13.86
N SER A 50 -17.05 11.18 -13.03
CA SER A 50 -15.99 12.10 -13.44
C SER A 50 -14.59 11.48 -13.34
N CYS A 51 -14.17 10.80 -14.42
CA CYS A 51 -12.85 10.18 -14.54
C CYS A 51 -11.83 11.12 -15.20
N SER A 52 -10.68 11.31 -14.57
CA SER A 52 -9.55 12.06 -15.14
C SER A 52 -8.33 11.15 -15.30
N CYS A 53 -7.83 11.03 -16.54
CA CYS A 53 -6.70 10.18 -16.88
C CYS A 53 -5.57 10.97 -17.56
N THR A 54 -4.33 10.59 -17.30
CA THR A 54 -3.18 11.04 -18.08
C THR A 54 -3.17 10.42 -19.48
N LYS A 55 -2.41 11.00 -20.41
CA LYS A 55 -2.20 10.46 -21.77
C LYS A 55 -0.99 9.52 -21.86
N SER A 56 -0.56 8.92 -20.74
CA SER A 56 0.53 7.95 -20.69
C SER A 56 0.07 6.53 -21.06
N ILE A 57 1.02 5.60 -21.19
CA ILE A 57 0.74 4.17 -21.40
C ILE A 57 1.47 3.38 -20.29
N PRO A 58 0.76 2.74 -19.33
CA PRO A 58 -0.69 2.80 -19.14
C PRO A 58 -1.16 4.21 -18.70
N PRO A 59 -2.44 4.57 -18.93
CA PRO A 59 -2.99 5.81 -18.43
C PRO A 59 -3.13 5.73 -16.91
N GLN A 60 -2.80 6.83 -16.23
CA GLN A 60 -3.00 6.97 -14.79
C GLN A 60 -4.29 7.73 -14.55
N CYS A 61 -5.27 7.07 -13.93
CA CYS A 61 -6.62 7.57 -13.79
C CYS A 61 -7.02 7.78 -12.33
N ARG A 62 -7.84 8.81 -12.10
CA ARG A 62 -8.42 9.16 -10.81
C ARG A 62 -9.90 9.50 -10.98
N CYS A 63 -10.74 9.01 -10.07
CA CYS A 63 -12.10 9.50 -9.94
C CYS A 63 -12.13 10.82 -9.17
N THR A 64 -12.84 11.80 -9.70
CA THR A 64 -12.93 13.15 -9.12
C THR A 64 -14.27 13.44 -8.46
N ASP A 65 -15.15 12.44 -8.43
CA ASP A 65 -16.46 12.50 -7.80
C ASP A 65 -16.35 12.88 -6.33
N GLN A 66 -17.37 13.61 -5.88
CA GLN A 66 -17.51 14.02 -4.49
C GLN A 66 -18.42 13.02 -3.78
N LEU A 67 -17.86 12.34 -2.79
CA LEU A 67 -18.60 11.43 -1.93
C LEU A 67 -19.11 12.19 -0.69
N ILE A 68 -20.33 11.87 -0.24
CA ILE A 68 -20.90 12.45 0.97
C ILE A 68 -20.77 11.43 2.10
N GLY A 69 -20.21 11.84 3.24
CA GLY A 69 -20.12 11.00 4.44
C GLY A 69 -18.83 10.19 4.57
N GLY A 70 -18.11 9.90 3.49
CA GLY A 70 -16.85 9.16 3.53
C GLY A 70 -16.38 8.71 2.14
N CYS A 71 -15.20 8.07 2.08
CA CYS A 71 -14.74 7.37 0.88
C CYS A 71 -15.00 5.86 0.99
N ASP A 72 -14.85 5.15 -0.12
CA ASP A 72 -14.83 3.69 -0.16
C ASP A 72 -13.69 3.13 0.73
N PRO A 73 -13.88 1.98 1.40
CA PRO A 73 -12.83 1.33 2.19
C PRO A 73 -11.54 1.03 1.43
N ASN A 74 -11.64 0.83 0.11
CA ASN A 74 -10.49 0.56 -0.75
C ASN A 74 -9.70 1.83 -1.12
N CYS A 75 -10.24 3.01 -0.82
CA CYS A 75 -9.53 4.27 -1.01
C CYS A 75 -8.48 4.49 0.08
N LYS A 76 -7.20 4.41 -0.29
CA LYS A 76 -6.05 4.64 0.60
C LYS A 76 -5.91 6.11 0.96
N THR A 77 -6.19 7.01 0.02
CA THR A 77 -6.00 8.46 0.17
C THR A 77 -7.34 9.19 0.12
N CYS A 78 -8.08 9.16 1.22
CA CYS A 78 -9.34 9.88 1.35
C CYS A 78 -9.15 11.27 1.97
N ILE A 79 -9.59 12.33 1.27
CA ILE A 79 -9.55 13.70 1.80
C ILE A 79 -10.98 14.24 1.90
N CYS A 80 -11.36 14.75 3.07
CA CYS A 80 -12.68 15.28 3.35
C CYS A 80 -12.65 16.75 3.78
N THR A 81 -13.70 17.49 3.44
CA THR A 81 -13.97 18.81 4.01
C THR A 81 -14.33 18.69 5.50
N ARG A 82 -14.07 19.74 6.28
CA ARG A 82 -14.49 19.85 7.68
C ARG A 82 -15.93 20.36 7.84
N SER A 83 -16.81 20.04 6.89
CA SER A 83 -18.23 20.44 6.88
C SER A 83 -19.13 19.33 7.41
N TYR A 84 -20.41 19.64 7.65
CA TYR A 84 -21.43 18.65 7.97
C TYR A 84 -22.57 18.71 6.93
N PRO A 85 -22.82 17.64 6.14
CA PRO A 85 -22.01 16.42 6.07
C PRO A 85 -20.62 16.68 5.46
N PRO A 86 -19.63 15.81 5.74
CA PRO A 86 -18.32 15.91 5.13
C PRO A 86 -18.43 15.55 3.65
N LYS A 87 -17.71 16.31 2.83
CA LYS A 87 -17.58 16.09 1.39
C LYS A 87 -16.19 15.55 1.13
N CYS A 88 -16.11 14.31 0.67
CA CYS A 88 -14.88 13.56 0.52
C CYS A 88 -14.54 13.32 -0.95
N ARG A 89 -13.26 13.10 -1.23
CA ARG A 89 -12.76 12.66 -2.53
C ARG A 89 -11.64 11.66 -2.33
N CYS A 90 -11.63 10.61 -3.13
CA CYS A 90 -10.52 9.69 -3.20
C CYS A 90 -9.42 10.22 -4.13
N TYR A 91 -8.17 10.18 -3.67
CA TYR A 91 -7.00 10.64 -4.43
C TYR A 91 -6.15 9.50 -4.99
N ASP A 92 -6.58 8.26 -4.81
CA ASP A 92 -5.90 7.10 -5.35
C ASP A 92 -5.86 7.15 -6.87
N ILE A 93 -4.74 6.70 -7.41
CA ILE A 93 -4.48 6.58 -8.84
C ILE A 93 -4.51 5.10 -9.18
N ILE A 94 -5.31 4.76 -10.18
CA ILE A 94 -5.34 3.43 -10.78
C ILE A 94 -4.80 3.50 -12.19
N ASN A 95 -4.39 2.36 -12.72
CA ASN A 95 -4.12 2.25 -14.15
C ASN A 95 -5.44 2.06 -14.91
N ASP A 96 -5.42 2.36 -16.21
CA ASP A 96 -6.47 2.04 -17.18
C ASP A 96 -7.71 2.95 -17.16
N TYR A 97 -8.79 2.59 -16.46
CA TYR A 97 -10.06 3.34 -16.53
C TYR A 97 -10.82 3.36 -15.20
N CYS A 98 -11.67 4.37 -14.98
CA CYS A 98 -12.38 4.57 -13.70
C CYS A 98 -13.65 3.73 -13.49
N GLY A 99 -13.88 2.65 -14.24
CA GLY A 99 -15.08 1.82 -14.06
C GLY A 99 -16.33 2.42 -14.73
N GLU A 100 -17.49 1.89 -14.35
CA GLU A 100 -18.79 2.35 -14.84
C GLU A 100 -19.23 3.66 -14.19
N ARG A 101 -20.11 4.39 -14.87
CA ARG A 101 -20.72 5.61 -14.33
C ARG A 101 -21.73 5.28 -13.24
N CYS A 102 -21.85 6.15 -12.25
CA CYS A 102 -22.85 6.05 -11.20
C CYS A 102 -24.25 6.40 -11.74
N ASN A 103 -24.34 7.37 -12.66
CA ASN A 103 -25.59 7.84 -13.25
C ASN A 103 -25.54 7.73 -14.79
N PRO A 104 -25.84 6.55 -15.37
CA PRO A 104 -25.67 6.31 -16.81
C PRO A 104 -26.68 7.06 -17.71
N GLU A 105 -27.76 7.61 -17.14
CA GLU A 105 -28.83 8.31 -17.89
C GLU A 105 -28.66 9.84 -17.96
N GLN A 106 -27.56 10.39 -17.42
CA GLN A 106 -27.22 11.82 -17.45
C GLN A 106 -26.14 12.14 -18.50
#